data_AF-A0A1S9MJ41-F1
#
_entry.id   AF-A0A1S9MJ41-F1
#
_cell.length_a   1.000
_cell.length_b   1.000
_cell.length_c   1.000
_cell.angle_alpha   90.00
_cell.angle_beta   90.00
_cell.angle_gamma   90.00
#
_symmetry.space_group_name_H-M   'P 1'
#
loop_
_entity.id
_entity.type
_entity.pdbx_description
1 polymer ?
#
loop_
_entity_poly.entity_id
_entity_poly.type
_entity_poly.pdbx_seq_one_letter_code
_entity_poly.pdbx_strand_id
1 'polypeptide(L)'
;MKKVGEFAGAGGTSAADGTLKFKVTSIEPISCDSPYSTRPAGTALAVALEVETTANFKGGLTMNNESGLTSFMANYWKGYTPDGTRMNKVDTVAVQSCVADQSRLLPDTIGKGEKAAGIVILEVTTPTGTIAYDGAGMTSGGWEWDYRAK
;
A
#
# COMPACT_ATOMS: atom_id res chain seq x y z
N MET A 1 -0.34 -4.34 -15.45
CA MET A 1 -0.24 -3.03 -14.76
C MET A 1 -1.62 -2.44 -14.58
N LYS A 2 -1.91 -1.87 -13.40
CA LYS A 2 -3.18 -1.25 -13.02
C LYS A 2 -3.12 0.25 -13.25
N LYS A 3 -4.27 0.87 -13.53
CA LYS A 3 -4.40 2.33 -13.53
C LYS A 3 -4.79 2.83 -12.13
N VAL A 4 -4.35 4.04 -11.79
CA VAL A 4 -4.90 4.76 -10.63
C VAL A 4 -6.41 4.90 -10.82
N GLY A 5 -7.18 4.62 -9.76
CA GLY A 5 -8.64 4.56 -9.74
C GLY A 5 -9.22 3.20 -10.13
N GLU A 6 -8.43 2.27 -10.65
CA GLU A 6 -8.90 0.94 -11.06
C GLU A 6 -8.96 -0.04 -9.88
N PHE A 7 -10.09 -0.75 -9.74
CA PHE A 7 -10.25 -1.77 -8.71
C PHE A 7 -9.31 -2.97 -8.92
N ALA A 8 -8.60 -3.32 -7.86
CA ALA A 8 -7.89 -4.57 -7.63
C ALA A 8 -8.62 -5.37 -6.52
N GLY A 9 -8.32 -6.65 -6.40
CA GLY A 9 -8.98 -7.48 -5.40
C GLY A 9 -8.59 -8.94 -5.47
N ALA A 10 -8.90 -9.67 -4.41
CA ALA A 10 -8.60 -11.09 -4.24
C ALA A 10 -9.78 -11.83 -3.60
N GLY A 11 -9.71 -13.16 -3.61
CA GLY A 11 -10.73 -14.02 -3.00
C GLY A 11 -12.06 -14.02 -3.76
N GLY A 12 -11.98 -13.94 -5.10
CA GLY A 12 -13.07 -14.03 -6.07
C GLY A 12 -12.49 -14.39 -7.45
N THR A 13 -13.34 -14.53 -8.47
CA THR A 13 -12.88 -14.77 -9.86
C THR A 13 -12.52 -13.47 -10.60
N SER A 14 -12.88 -12.33 -10.00
CA SER A 14 -12.60 -10.97 -10.46
C SER A 14 -12.53 -10.01 -9.25
N ALA A 15 -12.24 -8.73 -9.48
CA ALA A 15 -12.35 -7.72 -8.44
C ALA A 15 -13.81 -7.42 -8.03
N ALA A 16 -14.79 -7.65 -8.92
CA ALA A 16 -16.20 -7.33 -8.66
C ALA A 16 -16.84 -8.27 -7.63
N ASP A 17 -16.46 -9.54 -7.65
CA ASP A 17 -16.89 -10.62 -6.74
C ASP A 17 -15.85 -10.95 -5.65
N GLY A 18 -14.72 -10.23 -5.63
CA GLY A 18 -13.66 -10.40 -4.64
C GLY A 18 -14.12 -10.12 -3.22
N THR A 19 -13.70 -10.96 -2.27
CA THR A 19 -13.93 -10.75 -0.83
C THR A 19 -13.04 -9.67 -0.23
N LEU A 20 -11.96 -9.30 -0.95
CA LEU A 20 -11.19 -8.07 -0.78
C LEU A 20 -11.27 -7.27 -2.08
N LYS A 21 -11.56 -5.97 -1.96
CA LYS A 21 -11.50 -5.00 -3.05
C LYS A 21 -10.73 -3.79 -2.58
N PHE A 22 -9.92 -3.24 -3.45
CA PHE A 22 -9.24 -1.99 -3.18
C PHE A 22 -8.91 -1.26 -4.48
N LYS A 23 -8.59 0.02 -4.39
CA LYS A 23 -8.02 0.78 -5.50
C LYS A 23 -7.00 1.76 -4.94
N VAL A 24 -5.94 1.98 -5.70
CA VAL A 24 -5.04 3.12 -5.47
C VAL A 24 -5.71 4.34 -6.11
N THR A 25 -6.03 5.35 -5.31
CA THR A 25 -6.75 6.56 -5.76
C THR A 25 -5.81 7.69 -6.17
N SER A 26 -4.60 7.74 -5.61
CA SER A 26 -3.51 8.62 -6.05
C SER A 26 -2.14 8.07 -5.66
N ILE A 27 -1.11 8.51 -6.38
CA ILE A 27 0.31 8.29 -6.06
C ILE A 27 1.01 9.63 -6.26
N GLU A 28 1.36 10.30 -5.18
CA GLU A 28 1.87 11.68 -5.22
C GLU A 28 3.07 11.86 -4.30
N PRO A 29 4.05 12.71 -4.65
CA PRO A 29 5.08 13.12 -3.71
C PRO A 29 4.49 13.71 -2.43
N ILE A 30 5.09 13.39 -1.29
CA ILE A 30 4.73 13.99 0.00
C ILE A 30 5.97 14.55 0.68
N SER A 31 5.81 15.71 1.32
CA SER A 31 6.82 16.24 2.24
C SER A 31 6.56 15.69 3.64
N CYS A 32 7.57 15.07 4.25
CA CYS A 32 7.47 14.63 5.64
C CYS A 32 7.39 15.86 6.56
N ASP A 33 6.35 15.89 7.39
CA ASP A 33 5.99 17.02 8.25
C ASP A 33 6.05 16.68 9.75
N SER A 34 6.25 15.41 10.09
CA SER A 34 6.45 14.98 11.48
C SER A 34 7.73 15.57 12.08
N PRO A 35 7.68 16.07 13.33
CA PRO A 35 8.85 16.60 14.03
C PRO A 35 9.88 15.50 14.37
N TYR A 36 9.49 14.23 14.29
CA TYR A 36 10.35 13.07 14.50
C TYR A 36 10.76 12.41 13.19
N SER A 37 10.44 13.03 12.04
CA SER A 37 10.83 12.51 10.74
C SER A 37 12.35 12.58 10.56
N THR A 38 12.91 11.50 10.05
CA THR A 38 14.23 11.58 9.43
C THR A 38 14.04 11.92 7.95
N ARG A 39 14.98 12.67 7.39
CA ARG A 39 14.91 13.04 5.97
C ARG A 39 15.00 11.78 5.10
N PRO A 40 14.04 11.52 4.20
CA PRO A 40 14.18 10.45 3.20
C PRO A 40 15.43 10.66 2.33
N ALA A 41 16.14 9.58 2.03
CA ALA A 41 17.27 9.60 1.11
C ALA A 41 16.80 9.69 -0.36
N GLY A 42 15.62 9.15 -0.66
CA GLY A 42 14.91 9.23 -1.92
C GLY A 42 13.71 10.17 -1.88
N THR A 43 12.70 9.87 -2.68
CA THR A 43 11.43 10.62 -2.70
C THR A 43 10.37 9.85 -1.93
N ALA A 44 9.77 10.50 -0.93
CA ALA A 44 8.60 9.95 -0.25
C ALA A 44 7.36 10.15 -1.13
N LEU A 45 6.59 9.08 -1.31
CA LEU A 45 5.31 9.05 -2.02
C LEU A 45 4.22 8.72 -1.02
N ALA A 46 3.12 9.45 -1.07
CA ALA A 46 1.85 9.03 -0.49
C ALA A 46 1.07 8.23 -1.54
N VAL A 47 0.81 6.96 -1.23
CA VAL A 47 -0.06 6.08 -2.00
C VAL A 47 -1.41 6.07 -1.31
N ALA A 48 -2.40 6.74 -1.89
CA ALA A 48 -3.75 6.77 -1.33
C ALA A 48 -4.54 5.55 -1.78
N LEU A 49 -5.26 4.93 -0.84
CA LEU A 49 -6.03 3.72 -1.06
C LEU A 49 -7.44 3.84 -0.50
N GLU A 50 -8.38 3.21 -1.20
CA GLU A 50 -9.67 2.80 -0.65
C GLU A 50 -9.70 1.28 -0.60
N VAL A 51 -10.07 0.71 0.54
CA VAL A 51 -10.09 -0.74 0.80
C VAL A 51 -11.46 -1.13 1.35
N GLU A 52 -11.98 -2.26 0.89
CA GLU A 52 -13.21 -2.87 1.36
C GLU A 52 -13.04 -4.39 1.44
N THR A 53 -13.45 -4.97 2.56
CA THR A 53 -13.57 -6.42 2.73
C THR A 53 -15.03 -6.80 2.98
N THR A 54 -15.39 -8.01 2.57
CA THR A 54 -16.72 -8.56 2.84
C THR A 54 -16.75 -9.32 4.17
N ALA A 55 -17.94 -9.63 4.69
CA ALA A 55 -18.10 -10.48 5.88
C ALA A 55 -17.48 -11.89 5.72
N ASN A 56 -17.34 -12.37 4.49
CA ASN A 56 -16.77 -13.67 4.16
C ASN A 56 -15.25 -13.60 3.90
N PHE A 57 -14.61 -12.44 4.09
CA PHE A 57 -13.18 -12.30 3.93
C PHE A 57 -12.42 -13.26 4.85
N LYS A 58 -11.38 -13.91 4.32
CA LYS A 58 -10.53 -14.88 5.04
C LYS A 58 -9.06 -14.51 4.86
N GLY A 59 -8.71 -13.27 5.20
CA GLY A 59 -7.34 -12.77 5.08
C GLY A 59 -6.33 -13.72 5.73
N GLY A 60 -5.13 -13.82 5.16
CA GLY A 60 -4.14 -14.81 5.61
C GLY A 60 -3.25 -14.34 6.75
N LEU A 61 -3.47 -13.15 7.31
CA LEU A 61 -2.73 -12.67 8.47
C LEU A 61 -3.44 -13.01 9.78
N THR A 62 -2.62 -13.25 10.80
CA THR A 62 -3.02 -13.33 12.20
C THR A 62 -2.16 -12.37 13.01
N MET A 63 -2.79 -11.48 13.77
CA MET A 63 -2.12 -10.51 14.63
C MET A 63 -2.88 -10.40 15.96
N ASN A 64 -2.16 -10.35 17.09
CA ASN A 64 -2.78 -10.23 18.42
C ASN A 64 -3.90 -11.26 18.71
N ASN A 65 -3.72 -12.51 18.27
CA ASN A 65 -4.71 -13.60 18.35
C ASN A 65 -5.99 -13.40 17.51
N GLU A 66 -6.04 -12.39 16.66
CA GLU A 66 -7.10 -12.20 15.67
C GLU A 66 -6.63 -12.70 14.30
N SER A 67 -7.43 -13.56 13.66
CA SER A 67 -7.15 -14.14 12.34
C SER A 67 -8.15 -13.67 11.29
N GLY A 68 -7.79 -13.78 10.02
CA GLY A 68 -8.64 -13.29 8.93
C GLY A 68 -8.34 -11.86 8.52
N LEU A 69 -7.12 -11.38 8.80
CA LEU A 69 -6.68 -10.01 8.55
C LEU A 69 -5.91 -9.88 7.24
N THR A 70 -5.84 -8.66 6.72
CA THR A 70 -4.85 -8.25 5.72
C THR A 70 -4.23 -6.91 6.10
N SER A 71 -3.20 -6.50 5.37
CA SER A 71 -2.43 -5.29 5.66
C SER A 71 -1.93 -4.66 4.37
N PHE A 72 -1.92 -3.33 4.34
CA PHE A 72 -1.35 -2.52 3.27
C PHE A 72 -0.08 -1.78 3.72
N MET A 73 0.48 -2.12 4.88
CA MET A 73 1.70 -1.48 5.41
C MET A 73 2.83 -1.50 4.38
N ALA A 74 3.72 -0.50 4.46
CA ALA A 74 4.78 -0.26 3.49
C ALA A 74 5.68 -1.49 3.20
N ASN A 75 5.89 -2.37 4.18
CA ASN A 75 6.71 -3.58 4.04
C ASN A 75 6.10 -4.65 3.11
N TYR A 76 4.82 -4.51 2.73
CA TYR A 76 4.17 -5.36 1.72
C TYR A 76 4.25 -4.79 0.30
N TRP A 77 4.94 -3.66 0.14
CA TRP A 77 5.16 -3.02 -1.14
C TRP A 77 6.59 -3.22 -1.64
N LYS A 78 6.74 -3.11 -2.95
CA LYS A 78 8.03 -3.11 -3.65
C LYS A 78 8.09 -1.92 -4.60
N GLY A 79 9.29 -1.42 -4.84
CA GLY A 79 9.57 -0.41 -5.85
C GLY A 79 10.50 -0.97 -6.93
N TYR A 80 10.33 -0.48 -8.14
CA TYR A 80 11.16 -0.80 -9.30
C TYR A 80 11.53 0.49 -10.04
N THR A 81 12.79 0.57 -10.46
CA THR A 81 13.30 1.66 -11.32
C THR A 81 12.74 1.53 -12.74
N PRO A 82 12.87 2.57 -13.60
CA PRO A 82 12.33 2.54 -14.97
C PRO A 82 12.84 1.40 -15.86
N ASP A 83 14.04 0.89 -15.57
CA ASP A 83 14.64 -0.26 -16.27
C ASP A 83 14.21 -1.62 -15.71
N GLY A 84 13.32 -1.63 -14.70
CA GLY A 84 12.81 -2.83 -14.05
C GLY A 84 13.68 -3.37 -12.91
N THR A 85 14.76 -2.67 -12.52
CA THR A 85 15.57 -3.09 -11.37
C THR A 85 14.79 -2.91 -10.07
N ARG A 86 14.72 -3.97 -9.26
CA ARG A 86 14.06 -3.93 -7.95
C ARG A 86 14.84 -3.04 -6.97
N MET A 87 14.14 -2.12 -6.32
CA MET A 87 14.68 -1.35 -5.19
C MET A 87 14.83 -2.24 -3.96
N ASN A 88 15.91 -2.05 -3.20
CA ASN A 88 16.17 -2.87 -2.01
C ASN A 88 15.07 -2.74 -0.94
N LYS A 89 14.58 -1.52 -0.73
CA LYS A 89 13.50 -1.19 0.21
C LYS A 89 12.70 0.01 -0.28
N VAL A 90 11.44 0.07 0.14
CA VAL A 90 10.56 1.24 0.04
C VAL A 90 9.93 1.62 1.39
N ASP A 91 10.15 0.80 2.41
CA ASP A 91 9.64 0.89 3.78
C ASP A 91 10.74 1.34 4.75
N THR A 92 11.39 2.45 4.45
CA THR A 92 12.48 3.00 5.29
C THR A 92 11.98 3.54 6.63
N VAL A 93 12.90 3.75 7.58
CA VAL A 93 12.58 4.43 8.85
C VAL A 93 12.03 5.84 8.61
N ALA A 94 12.50 6.53 7.56
CA ALA A 94 12.06 7.87 7.21
C ALA A 94 10.58 7.92 6.86
N VAL A 95 10.06 6.91 6.15
CA VAL A 95 8.63 6.87 5.79
C VAL A 95 7.73 6.47 6.96
N GLN A 96 8.24 5.65 7.89
CA GLN A 96 7.49 5.25 9.08
C GLN A 96 7.16 6.42 10.00
N SER A 97 8.05 7.42 10.09
CA SER A 97 7.83 8.62 10.90
C SER A 97 7.52 9.87 10.08
N CYS A 98 7.13 9.73 8.80
CA CYS A 98 7.01 10.86 7.87
C CYS A 98 5.86 11.82 8.19
N VAL A 99 4.69 11.29 8.55
CA VAL A 99 3.45 12.07 8.69
C VAL A 99 3.17 12.40 10.17
N ALA A 100 2.95 13.68 10.47
CA ALA A 100 2.59 14.15 11.81
C ALA A 100 1.17 13.70 12.22
N ASP A 101 0.21 13.88 11.30
CA ASP A 101 -1.17 13.43 11.48
C ASP A 101 -1.33 11.96 11.09
N GLN A 102 -1.19 11.08 12.09
CA GLN A 102 -1.31 9.64 11.88
C GLN A 102 -2.72 9.18 11.47
N SER A 103 -3.76 9.99 11.63
CA SER A 103 -5.12 9.63 11.20
C SER A 103 -5.28 9.52 9.68
N ARG A 104 -4.32 10.07 8.92
CA ARG A 104 -4.25 9.95 7.46
C ARG A 104 -3.80 8.58 6.99
N LEU A 105 -3.05 7.85 7.82
CA LEU A 105 -2.50 6.55 7.48
C LEU A 105 -3.61 5.50 7.43
N LEU A 106 -3.46 4.52 6.56
CA LEU A 106 -4.30 3.32 6.67
C LEU A 106 -4.03 2.60 8.00
N PRO A 107 -5.04 1.94 8.59
CA PRO A 107 -4.84 1.02 9.70
C PRO A 107 -3.84 -0.09 9.33
N ASP A 108 -3.06 -0.54 10.32
CA ASP A 108 -2.06 -1.60 10.13
C ASP A 108 -2.69 -2.90 9.62
N THR A 109 -3.89 -3.21 10.09
CA THR A 109 -4.67 -4.38 9.67
C THR A 109 -6.11 -4.03 9.34
N ILE A 110 -6.66 -4.72 8.36
CA ILE A 110 -8.06 -4.63 7.94
C ILE A 110 -8.67 -6.03 8.04
N GLY A 111 -9.76 -6.12 8.80
CA GLY A 111 -10.49 -7.34 9.12
C GLY A 111 -11.69 -7.59 8.20
N LYS A 112 -12.67 -8.37 8.68
CA LYS A 112 -13.85 -8.78 7.91
C LYS A 112 -14.93 -7.70 7.93
N GLY A 113 -15.50 -7.40 6.76
CA GLY A 113 -16.62 -6.45 6.63
C GLY A 113 -16.21 -4.99 6.82
N GLU A 114 -14.92 -4.69 6.76
CA GLU A 114 -14.38 -3.36 7.03
C GLU A 114 -14.21 -2.54 5.75
N LYS A 115 -14.28 -1.22 5.92
CA LYS A 115 -13.93 -0.24 4.90
C LYS A 115 -12.94 0.74 5.49
N ALA A 116 -11.86 1.01 4.76
CA ALA A 116 -10.85 1.96 5.17
C ALA A 116 -10.41 2.79 3.98
N ALA A 117 -10.08 4.06 4.23
CA ALA A 117 -9.45 4.93 3.27
C ALA A 117 -8.33 5.68 3.98
N GLY A 118 -7.20 5.83 3.30
CA GLY A 118 -6.01 6.44 3.89
C GLY A 118 -4.81 6.32 2.96
N ILE A 119 -3.64 6.64 3.49
CA ILE A 119 -2.38 6.59 2.74
C ILE A 119 -1.39 5.59 3.32
N VAL A 120 -0.54 5.08 2.45
CA VAL A 120 0.71 4.37 2.80
C VAL A 120 1.85 5.21 2.26
N ILE A 121 2.90 5.41 3.06
CA ILE A 121 4.06 6.17 2.63
C ILE A 121 5.16 5.21 2.18
N LEU A 122 5.68 5.43 0.97
CA LEU A 122 6.77 4.66 0.37
C LEU A 122 7.93 5.59 0.00
N GLU A 123 9.17 5.13 0.11
CA GLU A 123 10.35 5.87 -0.35
C GLU A 123 10.92 5.22 -1.60
N VAL A 124 10.93 5.97 -2.71
CA VAL A 124 11.46 5.50 -3.99
C VAL A 124 12.79 6.18 -4.31
N THR A 125 13.66 5.48 -5.04
CA THR A 125 15.01 5.98 -5.37
C THR A 125 15.07 6.74 -6.69
N THR A 126 13.98 6.78 -7.45
CA THR A 126 13.89 7.37 -8.79
C THR A 126 12.66 8.25 -8.95
N PRO A 127 12.65 9.24 -9.87
CA PRO A 127 11.51 10.13 -10.08
C PRO A 127 10.35 9.47 -10.84
N THR A 128 10.58 8.33 -11.46
CA THR A 128 9.56 7.54 -12.17
C THR A 128 9.90 6.07 -11.99
N GLY A 129 8.90 5.20 -12.13
CA GLY A 129 9.08 3.75 -12.05
C GLY A 129 7.77 3.08 -11.72
N THR A 130 7.85 1.91 -11.10
CA THR A 130 6.68 1.10 -10.73
C THR A 130 6.71 0.77 -9.24
N ILE A 131 5.55 0.82 -8.59
CA ILE A 131 5.35 0.23 -7.27
C ILE A 131 4.44 -1.00 -7.39
N ALA A 132 4.72 -2.03 -6.59
CA ALA A 132 3.96 -3.27 -6.57
C ALA A 132 3.47 -3.59 -5.17
N TYR A 133 2.25 -4.10 -5.06
CA TYR A 133 1.68 -4.64 -3.83
C TYR A 133 1.42 -6.14 -4.00
N ASP A 134 2.00 -6.94 -3.10
CA ASP A 134 1.98 -8.39 -3.21
C ASP A 134 0.89 -9.08 -2.37
N GLY A 135 0.00 -8.32 -1.72
CA GLY A 135 -1.12 -8.89 -0.97
C GLY A 135 -0.66 -9.59 0.31
N ALA A 136 -0.69 -8.88 1.43
CA ALA A 136 -0.24 -9.44 2.71
C ALA A 136 -1.05 -10.69 3.11
N GLY A 137 -0.37 -11.84 3.19
CA GLY A 137 -1.00 -13.13 3.51
C GLY A 137 -1.88 -13.70 2.39
N MET A 138 -1.72 -13.24 1.15
CA MET A 138 -2.52 -13.73 0.02
C MET A 138 -1.75 -14.75 -0.82
N THR A 139 -2.47 -15.77 -1.32
CA THR A 139 -1.93 -16.79 -2.24
C THR A 139 -1.88 -16.30 -3.68
N SER A 140 -2.52 -15.17 -3.99
CA SER A 140 -2.50 -14.47 -5.27
C SER A 140 -2.39 -12.96 -5.03
N GLY A 141 -1.50 -12.28 -5.75
CA GLY A 141 -1.21 -10.85 -5.62
C GLY A 141 -0.33 -10.36 -6.77
N GLY A 142 0.28 -9.19 -6.63
CA GLY A 142 1.20 -8.63 -7.63
C GLY A 142 0.56 -7.54 -8.49
N TRP A 143 -0.17 -6.62 -7.84
CA TRP A 143 -0.69 -5.46 -8.54
C TRP A 143 0.39 -4.39 -8.63
N GLU A 144 0.53 -3.82 -9.83
CA GLU A 144 1.59 -2.86 -10.13
C GLU A 144 0.98 -1.57 -10.65
N TRP A 145 1.57 -0.44 -10.26
CA TRP A 145 1.21 0.89 -10.74
C TRP A 145 2.47 1.67 -11.09
N ASP A 146 2.41 2.38 -12.22
CA ASP A 146 3.40 3.40 -12.52
C ASP A 146 3.24 4.60 -11.60
N TYR A 147 4.36 5.20 -11.23
CA TYR A 147 4.39 6.49 -10.54
C TYR A 147 5.24 7.52 -11.29
N ARG A 148 4.92 8.79 -11.06
CA ARG A 148 5.72 9.95 -11.47
C ARG A 148 5.78 10.91 -10.30
N ALA A 149 6.97 11.10 -9.77
CA ALA A 149 7.21 11.91 -8.58
C ALA A 149 7.46 13.40 -8.91
N LYS A 150 6.74 13.96 -9.90
CA LYS A 150 6.89 15.33 -10.40
C LYS A 150 5.56 16.06 -10.48
#